data_AF-A0A434NTA9-F1
#
_entry.id   AF-A0A434NTA9-F1
#
_cell.length_a   1.000
_cell.length_b   1.000
_cell.length_c   1.000
_cell.angle_alpha   90.00
_cell.angle_beta   90.00
_cell.angle_gamma   90.00
#
_symmetry.space_group_name_H-M   'P 1'
#
loop_
_entity.id
_entity.type
_entity.pdbx_description
1 polymer ?
#
loop_
_entity_poly.entity_id
_entity_poly.type
_entity_poly.pdbx_seq_one_letter_code
_entity_poly.pdbx_strand_id
1 'polypeptide(L)' 'MLLGLGLVLFFILLGLGTWQVQRLYWKEGLIQTIDQRTHFAPVPLAEVEKRFTSTGDVDYTPVTVSGTFLHHGERHF' A
#
# COMPACT_ATOMS: atom_id res chain seq x y z
N MET A 1 -40.13 -10.80 19.39
CA MET A 1 -38.69 -11.13 19.59
C MET A 1 -37.98 -11.43 18.27
N LEU A 2 -38.48 -12.35 17.43
CA LEU A 2 -37.85 -12.70 16.13
C LEU A 2 -37.70 -11.52 15.15
N LEU A 3 -38.70 -10.65 15.05
CA LEU A 3 -38.70 -9.49 14.15
C LEU A 3 -37.61 -8.47 14.54
N GLY A 4 -37.41 -8.24 15.84
CA GLY A 4 -36.35 -7.37 16.36
C GLY A 4 -34.95 -7.93 16.08
N LEU A 5 -34.75 -9.24 16.24
CA LEU A 5 -33.48 -9.90 15.90
C LEU A 5 -33.18 -9.81 14.39
N GLY A 6 -34.20 -10.02 13.55
CA GLY A 6 -34.08 -9.89 12.10
C GLY A 6 -33.64 -8.49 11.67
N LEU A 7 -34.21 -7.44 12.27
CA LEU A 7 -33.82 -6.04 12.02
C LEU A 7 -32.36 -5.77 12.41
N VAL A 8 -31.92 -6.25 13.57
CA VAL A 8 -30.52 -6.08 14.02
C VAL A 8 -29.54 -6.73 13.04
N LEU A 9 -29.80 -7.98 12.65
CA LEU A 9 -28.98 -8.69 11.66
C LEU A 9 -28.95 -7.97 10.32
N PHE A 10 -30.10 -7.45 9.88
CA PHE A 10 -30.20 -6.70 8.64
C PHE A 10 -29.31 -5.44 8.65
N PHE A 11 -29.32 -4.65 9.72
CA PHE A 11 -28.45 -3.46 9.83
C PHE A 11 -26.96 -3.83 9.88
N ILE A 12 -26.59 -4.92 10.55
CA ILE A 12 -25.21 -5.43 10.56
C ILE A 12 -24.78 -5.79 9.13
N LEU A 13 -25.62 -6.52 8.39
CA LEU A 13 -25.32 -6.91 7.01
C LEU A 13 -25.18 -5.70 6.09
N LEU A 14 -26.02 -4.67 6.23
CA LEU A 14 -25.89 -3.42 5.49
C LEU A 14 -24.58 -2.70 5.82
N GLY A 15 -24.22 -2.60 7.10
CA GLY A 15 -22.97 -1.99 7.55
C GLY A 15 -21.75 -2.74 7.02
N LEU A 16 -21.75 -4.07 7.13
CA LEU A 16 -20.68 -4.92 6.60
C LEU A 16 -20.59 -4.81 5.08
N GLY A 17 -21.70 -4.92 4.35
CA GLY A 17 -21.72 -4.78 2.90
C GLY A 17 -21.17 -3.44 2.43
N THR A 18 -21.56 -2.35 3.10
CA THR A 18 -21.05 -1.02 2.81
C THR A 18 -19.53 -0.93 3.06
N TRP A 19 -19.06 -1.46 4.18
CA TRP A 19 -17.63 -1.48 4.50
C TRP A 19 -16.83 -2.32 3.49
N GLN A 20 -17.36 -3.46 3.05
CA GLN A 20 -16.70 -4.32 2.05
C GLN A 20 -16.50 -3.56 0.73
N VAL A 21 -17.51 -2.82 0.25
CA VAL A 21 -17.40 -2.01 -0.97
C VAL A 21 -16.41 -0.86 -0.80
N GLN A 22 -16.46 -0.13 0.33
CA GLN A 22 -15.47 0.91 0.62
C GLN A 22 -14.04 0.35 0.67
N ARG A 23 -13.88 -0.84 1.28
CA ARG A 23 -12.61 -1.53 1.40
C ARG A 23 -12.08 -1.99 0.04
N LEU A 24 -12.96 -2.44 -0.86
CA LEU A 24 -12.61 -2.77 -2.23
C LEU A 24 -12.04 -1.55 -2.95
N TYR A 25 -12.81 -0.44 -2.98
CA TYR A 25 -12.35 0.79 -3.64
C TYR A 25 -11.04 1.33 -3.08
N TRP A 26 -10.87 1.29 -1.76
CA TRP A 26 -9.60 1.68 -1.13
C TRP A 26 -8.44 0.80 -1.61
N LYS A 27 -8.63 -0.52 -1.67
CA LYS A 27 -7.59 -1.45 -2.15
C LYS A 27 -7.29 -1.25 -3.64
N GLU A 28 -8.31 -1.08 -4.47
CA GLU A 28 -8.12 -0.84 -5.91
C GLU A 28 -7.36 0.45 -6.16
N GLY A 29 -7.69 1.55 -5.46
CA GLY A 29 -6.95 2.80 -5.56
C GLY A 29 -5.50 2.68 -5.10
N LEU A 30 -5.23 1.89 -4.06
CA LEU A 30 -3.87 1.59 -3.63
C LEU A 30 -3.10 0.81 -4.68
N ILE A 31 -3.68 -0.27 -5.23
CA ILE A 31 -3.05 -1.07 -6.29
C ILE A 31 -2.76 -0.21 -7.52
N GLN A 32 -3.72 0.62 -7.94
CA GLN A 32 -3.54 1.52 -9.07
C GLN A 32 -2.39 2.52 -8.82
N THR A 33 -2.28 3.05 -7.61
CA THR A 33 -1.19 3.97 -7.23
C THR A 33 0.16 3.25 -7.29
N ILE A 34 0.25 2.04 -6.74
CA ILE A 34 1.46 1.21 -6.79
C ILE A 34 1.85 0.89 -8.23
N ASP A 35 0.88 0.45 -9.04
CA ASP A 35 1.09 0.08 -10.44
C ASP A 35 1.62 1.28 -11.24
N GLN A 36 0.99 2.45 -11.10
CA GLN A 36 1.46 3.67 -11.73
C GLN A 36 2.89 3.99 -11.31
N ARG A 37 3.20 3.94 -10.00
CA ARG A 37 4.52 4.31 -9.46
C ARG A 37 5.63 3.34 -9.87
N THR A 38 5.33 2.06 -9.90
CA THR A 38 6.29 1.00 -10.22
C THR A 38 6.79 1.08 -11.67
N HIS A 39 5.95 1.58 -12.59
CA HIS A 39 6.31 1.73 -14.00
C HIS A 39 7.14 2.98 -14.31
N PHE A 40 7.36 3.88 -13.35
CA PHE A 40 8.23 5.05 -13.59
C PHE A 40 9.70 4.64 -13.72
N ALA A 41 10.45 5.42 -14.49
CA ALA A 41 11.89 5.29 -14.55
C ALA A 41 12.48 5.45 -13.13
N PRO A 42 13.34 4.52 -12.67
CA PRO A 42 13.98 4.65 -11.37
C PRO A 42 14.77 5.94 -11.24
N VAL A 43 14.64 6.63 -10.11
CA VAL A 43 15.33 7.89 -9.82
C VAL A 43 16.47 7.69 -8.80
N PRO A 44 17.47 8.57 -8.73
CA PRO A 44 18.50 8.49 -7.70
C PRO A 44 17.91 8.60 -6.29
N LEU A 45 18.41 7.80 -5.35
CA LEU A 45 17.92 7.78 -3.96
C LEU A 45 17.90 9.18 -3.32
N ALA A 46 18.94 9.99 -3.56
CA ALA A 46 19.05 11.35 -3.01
C ALA A 46 17.90 12.28 -3.43
N GLU A 47 17.28 12.05 -4.59
CA GLU A 47 16.12 12.82 -5.04
C GLU A 47 14.86 12.42 -4.25
N VAL A 48 14.70 11.12 -3.99
CA VAL A 48 13.61 10.59 -3.18
C VAL A 48 13.72 11.03 -1.73
N GLU A 49 14.91 11.05 -1.14
CA GLU A 49 15.13 11.56 0.22
C GLU A 49 14.71 13.03 0.38
N LYS A 50 15.02 13.86 -0.64
CA LYS A 50 14.55 15.26 -0.67
C LYS A 50 13.03 15.34 -0.74
N ARG A 51 12.39 14.52 -1.58
CA ARG A 51 10.93 14.46 -1.72
C ARG A 51 10.25 13.96 -0.44
N PHE A 52 10.86 12.99 0.23
CA PHE A 52 10.39 12.47 1.51
C PHE A 52 10.39 13.58 2.57
N THR A 53 11.48 14.35 2.64
CA THR A 53 11.61 15.47 3.59
C THR A 53 10.59 16.58 3.33
N SER A 54 10.22 16.83 2.06
CA SER A 54 9.28 17.89 1.70
C SER A 54 7.81 17.49 1.79
N THR A 55 7.46 16.28 1.35
CA THR A 55 6.06 15.84 1.17
C THR A 55 5.73 14.53 1.87
N GLY A 56 6.73 13.71 2.19
CA GLY A 56 6.54 12.34 2.68
C GLY A 56 6.03 11.35 1.62
N ASP A 57 5.63 11.82 0.43
CA ASP A 57 4.99 11.00 -0.59
C ASP A 57 6.02 10.33 -1.51
N VAL A 58 6.61 9.25 -1.01
CA VAL A 58 7.65 8.47 -1.71
C VAL A 58 7.33 6.98 -1.80
N ASP A 59 6.19 6.55 -1.27
CA ASP A 59 5.77 5.15 -1.25
C ASP A 59 5.81 4.56 -2.67
N TYR A 60 6.40 3.36 -2.79
CA TYR A 60 6.51 2.60 -4.04
C TYR A 60 7.26 3.33 -5.18
N THR A 61 8.09 4.33 -4.88
CA THR A 61 8.91 5.01 -5.89
C THR A 61 10.13 4.14 -6.23
N PRO A 62 10.34 3.79 -7.52
CA PRO A 62 11.51 3.03 -7.93
C PRO A 62 12.79 3.88 -7.79
N VAL A 63 13.84 3.29 -7.22
CA VAL A 63 15.13 3.97 -7.00
C VAL A 63 16.30 3.16 -7.52
N THR A 64 17.32 3.86 -8.02
CA THR A 64 18.60 3.26 -8.40
C THR A 64 19.62 3.52 -7.30
N VAL A 65 20.33 2.46 -6.88
CA VAL A 65 21.45 2.51 -5.94
C VAL A 65 22.64 1.74 -6.50
N SER A 66 23.84 2.17 -6.13
CA SER A 66 25.10 1.51 -6.51
C SER A 66 25.90 1.21 -5.25
N GLY A 67 26.57 0.06 -5.22
CA GLY A 67 27.41 -0.36 -4.10
C GLY A 67 28.22 -1.60 -4.43
N THR A 68 29.05 -2.04 -3.48
CA THR A 68 29.89 -3.22 -3.63
C THR A 68 29.47 -4.27 -2.59
N PHE A 69 29.34 -5.53 -3.02
CA PHE A 69 29.04 -6.63 -2.11
C PHE A 69 30.20 -6.87 -1.13
N LEU A 70 29.85 -7.11 0.14
CA LEU A 70 30.81 -7.35 1.20
C LEU A 70 30.85 -8.85 1.53
N HIS A 71 31.60 -9.59 0.71
CA HIS A 71 31.67 -11.06 0.75
C HIS A 71 32.24 -11.64 2.07
N HIS A 72 32.91 -10.82 2.88
CA HIS A 72 33.55 -11.25 4.12
C HIS A 72 32.56 -11.66 5.23
N GLY A 73 31.26 -11.35 5.08
CA GLY A 73 30.21 -11.67 6.04
C GLY A 73 29.18 -12.69 5.56
N GLU A 74 29.38 -13.31 4.39
CA GLU A 74 28.42 -14.26 3.83
C GLU A 74 28.30 -15.52 4.69
N ARG A 75 27.07 -15.89 5.05
CA ARG A 75 26.76 -17.06 5.87
C ARG A 75 25.97 -18.05 5.01
N HIS A 76 26.58 -19.19 4.69
CA HIS A 76 25.93 -20.30 4.01
C HIS A 76 25.18 -21.15 5.04
N PHE A 77 23.91 -21.48 4.76
CA PHE A 77 23.06 -22.37 5.57
C PHE A 77 22.93 -23.73 4.90
#